data_AF-A0A497BCB5-F1
#
_entry.id   AF-A0A497BCB5-F1
#
_cell.length_a   1.000
_cell.length_b   1.000
_cell.length_c   1.000
_cell.angle_alpha   90.00
_cell.angle_beta   90.00
_cell.angle_gamma   90.00
#
_symmetry.space_group_name_H-M   'P 1'
#
loop_
_entity.id
_entity.type
_entity.pdbx_description
1 polymer ?
#
loop_
_entity_poly.entity_id
_entity_poly.type
_entity_poly.pdbx_seq_one_letter_code
_entity_poly.pdbx_strand_id
1 'polypeptide(L)'
;MSKSKTLFHKPRWKGLAKIIRLDKPKNARKAAKKLLEQCKEAKKPSAVLRRAKALQEAANRARAAMKKKNLREKERKECEKIAEIYDKAADKAFALYHKKATKTISKPVKPTKLSKKELKRVLRRMEQRSLKAIKIDLAKDAKPAKTISQWLSSPNRYDLAGIDTKGAKLIIKTRNGKELKFKIKKKKTKKAKKKEEKPKKLTKQEVKKQEKKKEKKTKKTKSKSKSKGRTPKKEEILEKAREMYMKDMVKAGLPAITPEEKELIETGYFEEARRQLMQSEVTQISEEEMQYIRAMIEELEKYGYEVIPAK
;
A
#
# COMPACT_ATOMS: atom_id res chain seq x y z
N MET A 1 -13.92 32.59 -27.32
CA MET A 1 -13.31 32.92 -26.00
C MET A 1 -12.87 31.65 -25.29
N SER A 2 -11.59 31.51 -24.95
CA SER A 2 -11.10 30.38 -24.14
C SER A 2 -11.56 30.54 -22.69
N LYS A 3 -12.03 29.47 -22.05
CA LYS A 3 -12.40 29.48 -20.63
C LYS A 3 -11.12 29.60 -19.80
N SER A 4 -10.77 30.83 -19.41
CA SER A 4 -9.59 31.11 -18.60
C SER A 4 -9.58 30.23 -17.34
N LYS A 5 -8.53 29.41 -17.20
CA LYS A 5 -8.36 28.51 -16.06
C LYS A 5 -8.02 29.33 -14.83
N THR A 6 -9.05 29.80 -14.13
CA THR A 6 -8.87 30.41 -12.80
C THR A 6 -8.20 29.41 -11.86
N LEU A 7 -7.28 29.91 -11.01
CA LEU A 7 -6.50 29.11 -10.06
C LEU A 7 -7.38 28.25 -9.13
N PHE A 8 -8.64 28.66 -8.92
CA PHE A 8 -9.62 27.96 -8.12
C PHE A 8 -10.73 27.39 -9.00
N HIS A 9 -10.74 26.06 -9.16
CA HIS A 9 -11.84 25.35 -9.80
C HIS A 9 -13.20 25.63 -9.14
N LYS A 10 -14.28 25.46 -9.92
CA LYS A 10 -15.66 25.48 -9.40
C LYS A 10 -15.79 24.47 -8.25
N PRO A 11 -16.40 24.84 -7.11
CA PRO A 11 -16.40 24.01 -5.92
C PRO A 11 -17.15 22.69 -6.17
N ARG A 12 -16.47 21.56 -5.93
CA ARG A 12 -17.01 20.21 -6.17
C ARG A 12 -18.27 19.92 -5.35
N TRP A 13 -18.45 20.59 -4.21
CA TRP A 13 -19.58 20.41 -3.31
C TRP A 13 -20.32 21.73 -3.09
N LYS A 14 -21.28 22.05 -3.98
CA LYS A 14 -22.10 23.28 -3.94
C LYS A 14 -22.66 23.59 -2.54
N GLY A 15 -23.14 22.59 -1.81
CA GLY A 15 -23.68 22.76 -0.45
C GLY A 15 -22.65 23.23 0.60
N LEU A 16 -21.37 22.85 0.48
CA LEU A 16 -20.31 23.36 1.36
C LEU A 16 -19.91 24.79 0.96
N ALA A 17 -19.89 25.08 -0.35
CA ALA A 17 -19.62 26.42 -0.86
C ALA A 17 -20.66 27.46 -0.42
N LYS A 18 -21.95 27.08 -0.26
CA LYS A 18 -22.99 27.96 0.31
C LYS A 18 -22.75 28.31 1.79
N ILE A 19 -21.98 27.51 2.53
CA ILE A 19 -21.68 27.73 3.96
C ILE A 19 -20.43 28.61 4.12
N ILE A 20 -19.41 28.37 3.29
CA ILE A 20 -18.13 29.11 3.32
C ILE A 20 -18.36 30.54 2.86
N ARG A 21 -18.09 31.51 3.75
CA ARG A 21 -18.11 32.95 3.47
C ARG A 21 -16.70 33.52 3.62
N LEU A 22 -16.30 34.38 2.69
CA LEU A 22 -14.97 35.01 2.64
C LEU A 22 -15.04 36.55 2.79
N ASP A 23 -16.24 37.06 3.07
CA ASP A 23 -16.59 38.48 3.02
C ASP A 23 -16.24 39.25 4.29
N LYS A 24 -16.41 38.65 5.49
CA LYS A 24 -16.03 39.27 6.78
C LYS A 24 -15.50 38.23 7.78
N PRO A 25 -14.53 38.55 8.66
CA PRO A 25 -14.03 37.62 9.68
C PRO A 25 -15.12 37.04 10.61
N LYS A 26 -16.14 37.85 10.96
CA LYS A 26 -17.31 37.40 11.75
C LYS A 26 -18.13 36.31 11.02
N ASN A 27 -18.25 36.40 9.71
CA ASN A 27 -18.92 35.39 8.87
C ASN A 27 -18.07 34.12 8.75
N ALA A 28 -16.76 34.25 8.57
CA ALA A 28 -15.83 33.12 8.54
C ALA A 28 -15.87 32.31 9.85
N ARG A 29 -15.89 32.97 11.03
CA ARG A 29 -16.05 32.30 12.34
C ARG A 29 -17.36 31.49 12.42
N LYS A 30 -18.49 32.07 11.99
CA LYS A 30 -19.79 31.37 11.96
C LYS A 30 -19.77 30.16 11.01
N ALA A 31 -19.22 30.31 9.81
CA ALA A 31 -19.09 29.25 8.82
C ALA A 31 -18.19 28.10 9.32
N ALA A 32 -17.03 28.42 9.90
CA ALA A 32 -16.09 27.47 10.46
C ALA A 32 -16.71 26.67 11.64
N LYS A 33 -17.40 27.35 12.56
CA LYS A 33 -18.12 26.69 13.68
C LYS A 33 -19.16 25.69 13.15
N LYS A 34 -20.01 26.11 12.21
CA LYS A 34 -21.04 25.25 11.58
C LYS A 34 -20.45 24.03 10.88
N LEU A 35 -19.31 24.19 10.18
CA LEU A 35 -18.63 23.07 9.52
C LEU A 35 -17.98 22.10 10.52
N LEU A 36 -17.47 22.60 11.65
CA LEU A 36 -16.92 21.77 12.73
C LEU A 36 -18.00 20.97 13.47
N GLU A 37 -19.19 21.54 13.69
CA GLU A 37 -20.36 20.83 14.24
C GLU A 37 -20.76 19.67 13.32
N GLN A 38 -20.93 19.93 12.03
CA GLN A 38 -21.19 18.89 11.03
C GLN A 38 -20.07 17.82 10.93
N CYS A 39 -18.81 18.17 11.24
CA CYS A 39 -17.71 17.20 11.32
C CYS A 39 -17.82 16.28 12.55
N LYS A 40 -18.31 16.80 13.69
CA LYS A 40 -18.58 15.99 14.90
C LYS A 40 -19.73 15.01 14.64
N GLU A 41 -20.84 15.47 14.08
CA GLU A 41 -22.03 14.67 13.74
C GLU A 41 -21.78 13.59 12.67
N ALA A 42 -20.93 13.88 11.68
CA ALA A 42 -20.75 13.01 10.52
C ALA A 42 -20.30 11.58 10.89
N LYS A 43 -21.17 10.59 10.63
CA LYS A 43 -20.91 9.15 10.89
C LYS A 43 -19.73 8.59 10.07
N LYS A 44 -19.59 8.98 8.80
CA LYS A 44 -18.56 8.46 7.87
C LYS A 44 -17.30 9.36 7.86
N PRO A 45 -16.07 8.81 7.99
CA PRO A 45 -14.84 9.62 7.98
C PRO A 45 -14.65 10.38 6.64
N SER A 46 -15.09 9.82 5.51
CA SER A 46 -15.07 10.48 4.21
C SER A 46 -15.97 11.73 4.10
N ALA A 47 -16.93 11.92 5.02
CA ALA A 47 -17.73 13.14 5.11
C ALA A 47 -17.03 14.22 5.96
N VAL A 48 -16.18 13.83 6.91
CA VAL A 48 -15.31 14.76 7.65
C VAL A 48 -14.18 15.25 6.74
N LEU A 49 -13.53 14.33 6.01
CA LEU A 49 -12.44 14.66 5.08
C LEU A 49 -12.86 15.69 4.01
N ARG A 50 -14.09 15.56 3.48
CA ARG A 50 -14.63 16.53 2.50
C ARG A 50 -14.77 17.94 3.07
N ARG A 51 -15.20 18.06 4.34
CA ARG A 51 -15.32 19.35 5.03
C ARG A 51 -13.96 19.93 5.40
N ALA A 52 -13.03 19.10 5.89
CA ALA A 52 -11.65 19.51 6.16
C ALA A 52 -10.96 20.07 4.91
N LYS A 53 -11.10 19.40 3.75
CA LYS A 53 -10.59 19.91 2.47
C LYS A 53 -11.27 21.22 2.04
N ALA A 54 -12.58 21.35 2.21
CA ALA A 54 -13.29 22.58 1.89
C ALA A 54 -12.87 23.77 2.79
N LEU A 55 -12.56 23.54 4.07
CA LEU A 55 -11.97 24.53 4.96
C LEU A 55 -10.57 24.95 4.50
N GLN A 56 -9.71 23.99 4.12
CA GLN A 56 -8.38 24.29 3.59
C GLN A 56 -8.42 25.05 2.25
N GLU A 57 -9.34 24.70 1.36
CA GLU A 57 -9.58 25.44 0.11
C GLU A 57 -10.05 26.88 0.39
N ALA A 58 -10.85 27.11 1.45
CA ALA A 58 -11.26 28.44 1.87
C ALA A 58 -10.09 29.28 2.39
N ALA A 59 -9.23 28.71 3.24
CA ALA A 59 -8.00 29.36 3.70
C ALA A 59 -7.07 29.72 2.53
N ASN A 60 -6.86 28.79 1.59
CA ASN A 60 -6.03 29.03 0.40
C ASN A 60 -6.62 30.10 -0.52
N ARG A 61 -7.95 30.20 -0.64
CA ARG A 61 -8.62 31.30 -1.38
C ARG A 61 -8.41 32.65 -0.70
N ALA A 62 -8.52 32.73 0.63
CA ALA A 62 -8.26 33.95 1.39
C ALA A 62 -6.79 34.40 1.24
N ARG A 63 -5.82 33.47 1.38
CA ARG A 63 -4.40 33.72 1.14
C ARG A 63 -4.09 34.20 -0.28
N ALA A 64 -4.78 33.67 -1.29
CA ALA A 64 -4.61 34.15 -2.67
C ALA A 64 -5.26 35.53 -2.91
N ALA A 65 -6.35 35.87 -2.19
CA ALA A 65 -6.93 37.21 -2.24
C ALA A 65 -5.95 38.27 -1.69
N MET A 66 -5.23 37.97 -0.60
CA MET A 66 -4.19 38.84 -0.02
C MET A 66 -3.08 39.22 -1.02
N LYS A 67 -2.79 38.36 -1.99
CA LYS A 67 -1.72 38.54 -3.00
C LYS A 67 -2.10 39.44 -4.18
N LYS A 68 -3.36 39.89 -4.30
CA LYS A 68 -3.71 40.86 -5.34
C LYS A 68 -3.11 42.23 -5.01
N LYS A 69 -2.59 42.93 -6.02
CA LYS A 69 -1.96 44.26 -5.86
C LYS A 69 -2.95 45.33 -5.37
N ASN A 70 -4.23 45.23 -5.75
CA ASN A 70 -5.23 46.29 -5.57
C ASN A 70 -6.06 46.18 -4.27
N LEU A 71 -5.60 45.47 -3.24
CA LEU A 71 -6.28 45.44 -1.93
C LEU A 71 -5.75 46.55 -1.01
N ARG A 72 -6.67 47.21 -0.29
CA ARG A 72 -6.32 48.10 0.84
C ARG A 72 -5.74 47.28 1.99
N GLU A 73 -4.87 47.88 2.79
CA GLU A 73 -4.21 47.20 3.91
C GLU A 73 -5.20 46.62 4.94
N LYS A 74 -6.31 47.36 5.20
CA LYS A 74 -7.42 46.88 6.05
C LYS A 74 -8.03 45.58 5.51
N GLU A 75 -8.28 45.49 4.20
CA GLU A 75 -8.82 44.29 3.54
C GLU A 75 -7.81 43.13 3.55
N ARG A 76 -6.51 43.43 3.42
CA ARG A 76 -5.44 42.42 3.52
C ARG A 76 -5.41 41.81 4.93
N LYS A 77 -5.47 42.63 5.98
CA LYS A 77 -5.58 42.20 7.40
C LYS A 77 -6.87 41.43 7.69
N GLU A 78 -7.97 41.74 7.00
CA GLU A 78 -9.20 40.94 7.10
C GLU A 78 -9.08 39.58 6.40
N CYS A 79 -8.52 39.52 5.20
CA CYS A 79 -8.28 38.27 4.47
C CYS A 79 -7.32 37.33 5.23
N GLU A 80 -6.30 37.89 5.87
CA GLU A 80 -5.35 37.18 6.74
C GLU A 80 -6.07 36.55 7.95
N LYS A 81 -6.85 37.33 8.69
CA LYS A 81 -7.69 36.83 9.79
C LYS A 81 -8.65 35.74 9.32
N ILE A 82 -9.23 35.87 8.12
CA ILE A 82 -10.11 34.86 7.51
C ILE A 82 -9.32 33.57 7.21
N ALA A 83 -8.11 33.66 6.65
CA ALA A 83 -7.26 32.50 6.40
C ALA A 83 -6.96 31.74 7.69
N GLU A 84 -6.48 32.43 8.74
CA GLU A 84 -6.21 31.83 10.05
C GLU A 84 -7.42 31.11 10.65
N ILE A 85 -8.62 31.72 10.57
CA ILE A 85 -9.87 31.13 11.08
C ILE A 85 -10.15 29.80 10.38
N TYR A 86 -9.93 29.73 9.07
CA TYR A 86 -10.18 28.53 8.28
C TYR A 86 -9.08 27.47 8.44
N ASP A 87 -7.80 27.85 8.58
CA ASP A 87 -6.70 26.92 8.89
C ASP A 87 -6.91 26.27 10.27
N LYS A 88 -7.11 27.07 11.33
CA LYS A 88 -7.37 26.60 12.70
C LYS A 88 -8.62 25.69 12.77
N ALA A 89 -9.56 25.84 11.84
CA ALA A 89 -10.72 24.95 11.70
C ALA A 89 -10.41 23.70 10.86
N ALA A 90 -9.60 23.80 9.81
CA ALA A 90 -9.15 22.68 9.00
C ALA A 90 -8.35 21.69 9.85
N ASP A 91 -7.40 22.14 10.67
CA ASP A 91 -6.61 21.31 11.59
C ASP A 91 -7.49 20.50 12.54
N LYS A 92 -8.46 21.17 13.18
CA LYS A 92 -9.46 20.52 14.06
C LYS A 92 -10.30 19.50 13.30
N ALA A 93 -10.67 19.79 12.05
CA ALA A 93 -11.41 18.85 11.20
C ALA A 93 -10.55 17.65 10.75
N PHE A 94 -9.26 17.85 10.46
CA PHE A 94 -8.33 16.76 10.15
C PHE A 94 -8.05 15.88 11.37
N ALA A 95 -7.86 16.45 12.56
CA ALA A 95 -7.75 15.69 13.81
C ALA A 95 -8.98 14.81 14.06
N LEU A 96 -10.19 15.34 13.86
CA LEU A 96 -11.45 14.57 13.90
C LEU A 96 -11.51 13.48 12.82
N TYR A 97 -11.03 13.76 11.60
CA TYR A 97 -10.94 12.77 10.53
C TYR A 97 -10.02 11.61 10.92
N HIS A 98 -8.79 11.88 11.38
CA HIS A 98 -7.85 10.84 11.78
C HIS A 98 -8.40 10.00 12.94
N LYS A 99 -9.00 10.63 13.97
CA LYS A 99 -9.65 9.92 15.10
C LYS A 99 -10.81 9.00 14.65
N LYS A 100 -11.58 9.39 13.63
CA LYS A 100 -12.65 8.53 13.06
C LYS A 100 -12.10 7.48 12.09
N ALA A 101 -11.05 7.78 11.34
CA ALA A 101 -10.40 6.86 10.42
C ALA A 101 -9.71 5.70 11.16
N THR A 102 -8.92 5.99 12.19
CA THR A 102 -8.28 4.95 13.03
C THR A 102 -9.33 4.06 13.70
N LYS A 103 -10.40 4.63 14.27
CA LYS A 103 -11.56 3.89 14.81
C LYS A 103 -12.33 3.05 13.77
N THR A 104 -12.16 3.33 12.48
CA THR A 104 -12.73 2.53 11.39
C THR A 104 -11.78 1.38 11.00
N ILE A 105 -10.48 1.65 10.92
CA ILE A 105 -9.43 0.68 10.57
C ILE A 105 -9.23 -0.35 11.71
N SER A 106 -9.32 0.08 12.97
CA SER A 106 -9.15 -0.78 14.15
C SER A 106 -10.34 -1.70 14.42
N LYS A 107 -11.42 -1.63 13.64
CA LYS A 107 -12.44 -2.67 13.66
C LYS A 107 -11.86 -3.89 12.95
N PRO A 108 -11.71 -5.05 13.61
CA PRO A 108 -11.21 -6.24 12.93
C PRO A 108 -12.09 -6.49 11.72
N VAL A 109 -11.47 -6.57 10.54
CA VAL A 109 -12.17 -6.99 9.32
C VAL A 109 -12.63 -8.40 9.60
N LYS A 110 -13.91 -8.56 9.95
CA LYS A 110 -14.50 -9.89 10.14
C LYS A 110 -14.19 -10.67 8.87
N PRO A 111 -13.59 -11.88 8.96
CA PRO A 111 -13.30 -12.66 7.77
C PRO A 111 -14.61 -12.78 6.99
N THR A 112 -14.61 -12.28 5.76
CA THR A 112 -15.79 -12.32 4.89
C THR A 112 -16.11 -13.78 4.71
N LYS A 113 -17.18 -14.26 5.36
CA LYS A 113 -17.69 -15.61 5.14
C LYS A 113 -17.87 -15.76 3.63
N LEU A 114 -17.15 -16.72 3.04
CA LEU A 114 -17.31 -17.06 1.63
C LEU A 114 -18.80 -17.19 1.33
N SER A 115 -19.26 -16.57 0.24
CA SER A 115 -20.66 -16.69 -0.14
C SER A 115 -21.02 -18.17 -0.33
N LYS A 116 -22.29 -18.56 -0.13
CA LYS A 116 -22.72 -19.97 -0.33
C LYS A 116 -22.25 -20.52 -1.69
N LYS A 117 -22.17 -19.67 -2.73
CA LYS A 117 -21.70 -20.01 -4.08
C LYS A 117 -20.18 -20.21 -4.16
N GLU A 118 -19.38 -19.39 -3.47
CA GLU A 118 -17.93 -19.59 -3.36
C GLU A 118 -17.60 -20.81 -2.51
N LEU A 119 -18.27 -20.98 -1.36
CA LEU A 119 -18.11 -22.14 -0.49
C LEU A 119 -18.45 -23.44 -1.25
N LYS A 120 -19.57 -23.48 -1.99
CA LYS A 120 -19.95 -24.63 -2.83
C LYS A 120 -18.97 -24.87 -3.99
N ARG A 121 -18.32 -23.83 -4.53
CA ARG A 121 -17.24 -23.96 -5.53
C ARG A 121 -15.96 -24.54 -4.92
N VAL A 122 -15.59 -24.15 -3.71
CA VAL A 122 -14.44 -24.71 -2.98
C VAL A 122 -14.69 -26.16 -2.61
N LEU A 123 -15.86 -26.47 -2.02
CA LEU A 123 -16.24 -27.84 -1.63
C LEU A 123 -16.27 -28.80 -2.83
N ARG A 124 -16.91 -28.44 -3.95
CA ARG A 124 -16.91 -29.27 -5.17
C ARG A 124 -15.52 -29.53 -5.75
N ARG A 125 -14.58 -28.58 -5.60
CA ARG A 125 -13.17 -28.80 -5.99
C ARG A 125 -12.44 -29.75 -5.04
N MET A 126 -12.85 -29.81 -3.78
CA MET A 126 -12.26 -30.70 -2.78
C MET A 126 -12.81 -32.12 -2.88
N GLU A 127 -14.13 -32.29 -3.07
CA GLU A 127 -14.78 -33.61 -3.17
C GLU A 127 -14.20 -34.50 -4.29
N GLN A 128 -13.71 -33.91 -5.38
CA GLN A 128 -13.15 -34.63 -6.54
C GLN A 128 -11.61 -34.72 -6.53
N ARG A 129 -10.92 -34.34 -5.45
CA ARG A 129 -9.45 -34.27 -5.39
C ARG A 129 -8.89 -35.08 -4.23
N SER A 130 -7.71 -35.69 -4.44
CA SER A 130 -7.01 -36.37 -3.36
C SER A 130 -6.62 -35.39 -2.24
N LEU A 131 -6.55 -35.86 -1.00
CA LEU A 131 -6.15 -35.04 0.16
C LEU A 131 -4.80 -34.33 -0.03
N LYS A 132 -3.90 -34.90 -0.85
CA LYS A 132 -2.62 -34.29 -1.23
C LYS A 132 -2.81 -33.09 -2.16
N ALA A 133 -3.64 -33.22 -3.21
CA ALA A 133 -3.98 -32.11 -4.10
C ALA A 133 -4.73 -30.98 -3.38
N ILE A 134 -5.70 -31.31 -2.52
CA ILE A 134 -6.45 -30.33 -1.71
C ILE A 134 -5.50 -29.49 -0.85
N LYS A 135 -4.50 -30.11 -0.21
CA LYS A 135 -3.48 -29.40 0.59
C LYS A 135 -2.63 -28.44 -0.26
N ILE A 136 -2.27 -28.85 -1.48
CA ILE A 136 -1.49 -28.03 -2.42
C ILE A 136 -2.32 -26.85 -2.93
N ASP A 137 -3.59 -27.07 -3.29
CA ASP A 137 -4.49 -26.00 -3.74
C ASP A 137 -4.75 -24.99 -2.61
N LEU A 138 -5.01 -25.46 -1.38
CA LEU A 138 -5.17 -24.59 -0.20
C LEU A 138 -3.90 -23.78 0.10
N ALA A 139 -2.71 -24.35 -0.11
CA ALA A 139 -1.45 -23.62 0.04
C ALA A 139 -1.27 -22.54 -1.05
N LYS A 140 -1.72 -22.79 -2.28
CA LYS A 140 -1.66 -21.83 -3.40
C LYS A 140 -2.70 -20.71 -3.31
N ASP A 141 -3.91 -21.03 -2.86
CA ASP A 141 -5.01 -20.06 -2.68
C ASP A 141 -4.88 -19.27 -1.37
N ALA A 142 -4.06 -19.74 -0.42
CA ALA A 142 -3.66 -19.00 0.78
C ALA A 142 -2.90 -17.73 0.39
N LYS A 143 -3.51 -16.57 0.62
CA LYS A 143 -2.83 -15.28 0.44
C LYS A 143 -1.89 -15.07 1.63
N PRO A 144 -0.58 -14.87 1.42
CA PRO A 144 0.36 -14.65 2.50
C PRO A 144 -0.03 -13.41 3.30
N ALA A 145 0.26 -13.44 4.60
CA ALA A 145 0.06 -12.30 5.49
C ALA A 145 0.82 -11.07 4.97
N LYS A 146 0.13 -9.92 4.87
CA LYS A 146 0.70 -8.70 4.28
C LYS A 146 1.67 -7.95 5.19
N THR A 147 1.66 -8.27 6.48
CA THR A 147 2.48 -7.67 7.52
C THR A 147 2.71 -8.69 8.63
N ILE A 148 3.83 -8.61 9.33
CA ILE A 148 4.12 -9.47 10.50
C ILE A 148 3.00 -9.41 11.55
N SER A 149 2.44 -8.22 11.81
CA SER A 149 1.36 -8.05 12.79
C SER A 149 0.09 -8.82 12.43
N GLN A 150 -0.19 -9.01 11.13
CA GLN A 150 -1.28 -9.85 10.65
C GLN A 150 -0.94 -11.33 10.81
N TRP A 151 0.29 -11.72 10.50
CA TRP A 151 0.80 -13.09 10.67
C TRP A 151 0.78 -13.54 12.14
N LEU A 152 1.33 -12.75 13.06
CA LEU A 152 1.32 -13.04 14.51
C LEU A 152 -0.09 -13.11 15.12
N SER A 153 -1.03 -12.32 14.58
CA SER A 153 -2.42 -12.26 15.06
C SER A 153 -3.29 -13.42 14.55
N SER A 154 -2.97 -13.95 13.37
CA SER A 154 -3.74 -15.01 12.71
C SER A 154 -2.85 -15.76 11.71
N PRO A 155 -1.90 -16.59 12.19
CA PRO A 155 -0.99 -17.30 11.30
C PRO A 155 -1.80 -18.29 10.47
N ASN A 156 -1.68 -18.20 9.15
CA ASN A 156 -2.29 -19.19 8.27
C ASN A 156 -1.40 -20.43 8.25
N ARG A 157 -2.02 -21.61 8.18
CA ARG A 157 -1.34 -22.92 8.19
C ARG A 157 -0.43 -23.20 6.97
N TYR A 158 -0.31 -22.20 6.10
CA TYR A 158 0.32 -22.25 4.80
C TYR A 158 1.24 -21.03 4.57
N ASP A 159 1.37 -20.11 5.54
CA ASP A 159 2.13 -18.87 5.33
C ASP A 159 3.64 -19.08 5.22
N LEU A 160 4.20 -20.21 5.70
CA LEU A 160 5.55 -20.69 5.38
C LEU A 160 5.68 -22.22 5.52
N ALA A 161 6.18 -22.89 4.48
CA ALA A 161 6.70 -24.25 4.58
C ALA A 161 8.04 -24.23 5.32
N GLY A 162 8.06 -24.74 6.56
CA GLY A 162 9.23 -24.71 7.46
C GLY A 162 8.95 -24.19 8.87
N ILE A 163 7.83 -23.48 9.06
CA ILE A 163 7.40 -23.00 10.40
C ILE A 163 6.37 -23.95 11.03
N ASP A 164 5.51 -24.56 10.21
CA ASP A 164 4.33 -25.34 10.65
C ASP A 164 4.46 -26.87 10.49
N THR A 165 5.65 -27.37 10.15
CA THR A 165 5.93 -28.82 10.17
C THR A 165 6.03 -29.30 11.62
N LYS A 166 5.31 -30.38 11.96
CA LYS A 166 5.43 -31.05 13.27
C LYS A 166 6.88 -31.54 13.45
N GLY A 167 7.70 -30.75 14.15
CA GLY A 167 9.11 -31.05 14.40
C GLY A 167 10.05 -29.85 14.22
N ALA A 168 9.68 -28.87 13.38
CA ALA A 168 10.51 -27.67 13.19
C ALA A 168 10.53 -26.80 14.46
N LYS A 169 11.70 -26.67 15.06
CA LYS A 169 11.94 -25.78 16.21
C LYS A 169 12.46 -24.45 15.72
N LEU A 170 11.57 -23.49 15.45
CA LEU A 170 11.98 -22.11 15.21
C LEU A 170 12.37 -21.47 16.55
N ILE A 171 13.67 -21.43 16.83
CA ILE A 171 14.22 -20.84 18.05
C ILE A 171 14.37 -19.34 17.82
N ILE A 172 13.28 -18.59 18.05
CA ILE A 172 13.33 -17.13 18.07
C ILE A 172 13.99 -16.72 19.40
N LYS A 173 15.23 -16.26 19.32
CA LYS A 173 15.93 -15.65 20.46
C LYS A 173 15.57 -14.17 20.52
N THR A 174 15.39 -13.68 21.75
CA THR A 174 15.36 -12.23 22.01
C THR A 174 16.77 -11.78 22.34
N ARG A 175 17.11 -10.51 22.06
CA ARG A 175 18.43 -9.92 22.38
C ARG A 175 18.87 -10.10 23.85
N ASN A 176 17.94 -10.40 24.76
CA ASN A 176 18.22 -10.61 26.18
C ASN A 176 18.50 -12.10 26.51
N GLY A 177 18.90 -12.93 25.53
CA GLY A 177 19.23 -14.34 25.69
C GLY A 177 18.04 -15.27 26.02
N LYS A 178 16.83 -14.73 26.24
CA LYS A 178 15.64 -15.53 26.56
C LYS A 178 15.11 -16.24 25.31
N GLU A 179 15.25 -17.56 25.29
CA GLU A 179 14.64 -18.44 24.29
C GLU A 179 13.11 -18.45 24.42
N LEU A 180 12.40 -17.93 23.42
CA LEU A 180 10.95 -18.07 23.34
C LEU A 180 10.59 -19.43 22.74
N LYS A 181 10.55 -20.46 23.59
CA LYS A 181 10.06 -21.81 23.22
C LYS A 181 8.54 -21.77 22.99
N PHE A 182 8.11 -21.45 21.78
CA PHE A 182 6.71 -21.45 21.36
C PHE A 182 6.12 -22.86 21.30
N LYS A 183 5.74 -23.43 22.46
CA LYS A 183 4.77 -24.54 22.50
C LYS A 183 3.40 -24.00 22.12
N ILE A 184 2.96 -24.24 20.89
CA ILE A 184 1.60 -23.92 20.40
C ILE A 184 0.58 -24.84 21.10
N LYS A 185 0.27 -24.57 22.37
CA LYS A 185 -0.89 -25.14 23.06
C LYS A 185 -2.13 -24.31 22.67
N LYS A 186 -3.18 -24.98 22.16
CA LYS A 186 -4.51 -24.37 21.94
C LYS A 186 -5.00 -23.71 23.23
N LYS A 187 -4.93 -22.39 23.32
CA LYS A 187 -5.35 -21.63 24.50
C LYS A 187 -6.88 -21.52 24.50
N LYS A 188 -7.55 -22.28 25.37
CA LYS A 188 -8.99 -22.04 25.68
C LYS A 188 -9.09 -20.64 26.31
N THR A 189 -9.63 -19.68 25.58
CA THR A 189 -9.68 -18.27 26.01
C THR A 189 -10.88 -17.98 26.90
N LYS A 190 -10.65 -17.86 28.21
CA LYS A 190 -11.53 -17.04 29.08
C LYS A 190 -11.21 -15.56 28.82
N LYS A 191 -12.25 -14.71 28.76
CA LYS A 191 -12.14 -13.25 28.50
C LYS A 191 -11.61 -12.50 29.73
N ALA A 192 -10.74 -11.51 29.53
CA ALA A 192 -10.41 -10.45 30.50
C ALA A 192 -10.11 -9.11 29.78
N LYS A 193 -10.12 -7.99 30.52
CA LYS A 193 -10.19 -6.59 30.00
C LYS A 193 -8.92 -5.76 30.30
N LYS A 194 -8.58 -4.81 29.40
CA LYS A 194 -7.71 -3.60 29.62
C LYS A 194 -6.23 -3.89 30.02
N LYS A 195 -5.26 -2.95 29.95
CA LYS A 195 -5.21 -1.47 29.73
C LYS A 195 -3.98 -1.10 28.85
N GLU A 196 -3.68 0.20 28.67
CA GLU A 196 -2.74 0.78 27.67
C GLU A 196 -1.27 0.96 28.15
N GLU A 197 -0.29 1.04 27.23
CA GLU A 197 0.76 2.09 27.20
C GLU A 197 1.55 2.18 25.85
N LYS A 198 2.42 3.20 25.68
CA LYS A 198 3.09 3.62 24.40
C LYS A 198 4.63 3.57 24.50
N PRO A 199 5.37 3.59 23.36
CA PRO A 199 6.36 4.69 23.19
C PRO A 199 6.57 5.24 21.75
N LYS A 200 7.80 5.72 21.46
CA LYS A 200 8.31 6.81 20.55
C LYS A 200 9.14 6.18 19.38
N LYS A 201 9.56 6.81 18.26
CA LYS A 201 9.47 8.11 17.52
C LYS A 201 9.91 7.82 16.04
N LEU A 202 9.92 8.81 15.12
CA LEU A 202 10.70 8.90 13.84
C LEU A 202 10.12 8.18 12.59
N THR A 203 9.69 8.84 11.48
CA THR A 203 10.39 9.64 10.42
C THR A 203 11.46 8.86 9.65
N LYS A 204 11.62 8.88 8.32
CA LYS A 204 11.07 9.62 7.13
C LYS A 204 11.06 8.57 5.97
N GLN A 205 10.37 8.67 4.83
CA GLN A 205 10.59 9.61 3.71
C GLN A 205 9.56 9.33 2.56
N GLU A 206 9.71 9.99 1.42
CA GLU A 206 8.64 10.25 0.43
C GLU A 206 8.87 9.66 -0.98
N VAL A 207 7.78 9.65 -1.78
CA VAL A 207 7.76 9.86 -3.26
C VAL A 207 8.38 8.80 -4.21
N LYS A 208 7.48 8.03 -4.86
CA LYS A 208 7.29 7.92 -6.35
C LYS A 208 6.33 6.77 -6.70
N LYS A 209 5.09 7.07 -7.09
CA LYS A 209 4.14 6.03 -7.60
C LYS A 209 3.03 6.55 -8.52
N GLN A 210 3.40 7.28 -9.58
CA GLN A 210 2.49 7.64 -10.69
C GLN A 210 3.14 7.40 -12.06
N GLU A 211 3.43 6.13 -12.40
CA GLU A 211 3.85 5.76 -13.77
C GLU A 211 3.51 4.31 -14.15
N LYS A 212 3.59 3.36 -13.20
CA LYS A 212 3.29 1.91 -13.37
C LYS A 212 1.81 1.54 -13.70
N LYS A 213 1.07 2.37 -14.44
CA LYS A 213 -0.33 2.11 -14.86
C LYS A 213 -0.59 2.05 -16.38
N LYS A 214 0.39 2.37 -17.24
CA LYS A 214 0.21 2.20 -18.71
C LYS A 214 0.79 0.90 -19.27
N GLU A 215 1.91 0.38 -18.74
CA GLU A 215 2.55 -0.85 -19.27
C GLU A 215 1.74 -2.14 -19.06
N LYS A 216 0.86 -2.22 -18.05
CA LYS A 216 0.15 -3.46 -17.69
C LYS A 216 -0.94 -3.90 -18.68
N LYS A 217 -1.13 -3.21 -19.81
CA LYS A 217 -2.13 -3.60 -20.83
C LYS A 217 -1.57 -4.31 -22.06
N THR A 218 -0.27 -4.20 -22.37
CA THR A 218 0.33 -4.83 -23.56
C THR A 218 0.89 -6.24 -23.31
N LYS A 219 1.38 -6.56 -22.10
CA LYS A 219 1.96 -7.88 -21.78
C LYS A 219 0.94 -9.04 -21.63
N LYS A 220 -0.34 -8.89 -22.04
CA LYS A 220 -1.40 -9.89 -21.76
C LYS A 220 -1.89 -10.73 -22.94
N THR A 221 -1.30 -10.59 -24.14
CA THR A 221 -1.77 -11.24 -25.38
C THR A 221 -0.80 -12.24 -26.02
N LYS A 222 0.42 -12.45 -25.49
CA LYS A 222 1.41 -13.38 -26.04
C LYS A 222 1.76 -14.60 -25.18
N SER A 223 1.16 -14.79 -23.99
CA SER A 223 1.38 -15.97 -23.15
C SER A 223 0.58 -17.20 -23.63
N LYS A 224 0.84 -17.67 -24.86
CA LYS A 224 0.48 -19.04 -25.24
C LYS A 224 1.37 -20.00 -24.44
N SER A 225 0.79 -21.09 -23.94
CA SER A 225 1.43 -22.03 -23.02
C SER A 225 2.76 -22.57 -23.55
N LYS A 226 3.88 -22.13 -22.98
CA LYS A 226 5.21 -22.70 -23.29
C LYS A 226 5.24 -24.15 -22.82
N SER A 227 5.55 -25.07 -23.74
CA SER A 227 5.78 -26.47 -23.40
C SER A 227 7.02 -26.58 -22.52
N LYS A 228 6.89 -27.24 -21.37
CA LYS A 228 8.00 -27.46 -20.44
C LYS A 228 9.09 -28.28 -21.14
N GLY A 229 10.33 -27.80 -21.10
CA GLY A 229 11.50 -28.49 -21.66
C GLY A 229 11.96 -28.05 -23.06
N ARG A 230 11.28 -27.12 -23.73
CA ARG A 230 11.81 -26.58 -25.00
C ARG A 230 12.93 -25.57 -24.74
N THR A 231 14.08 -25.75 -25.39
CA THR A 231 15.15 -24.74 -25.47
C THR A 231 14.65 -23.44 -26.13
N PRO A 232 14.98 -22.25 -25.59
CA PRO A 232 14.52 -20.99 -26.16
C PRO A 232 15.14 -20.76 -27.54
N LYS A 233 14.34 -20.24 -28.47
CA LYS A 233 14.82 -19.84 -29.80
C LYS A 233 15.77 -18.63 -29.70
N LYS A 234 16.71 -18.52 -30.64
CA LYS A 234 17.66 -17.38 -30.74
C LYS A 234 16.95 -16.02 -30.69
N GLU A 235 15.84 -15.87 -31.41
CA GLU A 235 15.01 -14.66 -31.41
C GLU A 235 14.46 -14.28 -30.03
N GLU A 236 14.00 -15.27 -29.24
CA GLU A 236 13.50 -15.02 -27.88
C GLU A 236 14.63 -14.58 -26.95
N ILE A 237 15.83 -15.12 -27.13
CA ILE A 237 17.04 -14.71 -26.40
C ILE A 237 17.41 -13.26 -26.77
N LEU A 238 17.40 -12.91 -28.06
CA LEU A 238 17.70 -11.55 -28.53
C LEU A 238 16.67 -10.51 -28.06
N GLU A 239 15.37 -10.80 -28.14
CA GLU A 239 14.31 -9.91 -27.62
C GLU A 239 14.49 -9.68 -26.11
N LYS A 240 14.87 -10.74 -25.36
CA LYS A 240 15.10 -10.66 -23.92
C LYS A 240 16.40 -9.93 -23.57
N ALA A 241 17.49 -10.14 -24.30
CA ALA A 241 18.76 -9.44 -24.13
C ALA A 241 18.59 -7.93 -24.36
N ARG A 242 17.86 -7.54 -25.42
CA ARG A 242 17.47 -6.14 -25.67
C ARG A 242 16.64 -5.55 -24.53
N GLU A 243 15.66 -6.28 -23.97
CA GLU A 243 14.88 -5.80 -22.81
C GLU A 243 15.78 -5.51 -21.58
N MET A 244 16.85 -6.30 -21.37
CA MET A 244 17.77 -6.11 -20.25
C MET A 244 18.73 -4.95 -20.48
N TYR A 245 19.43 -4.91 -21.62
CA TYR A 245 20.33 -3.82 -21.98
C TYR A 245 19.64 -2.44 -21.88
N MET A 246 18.45 -2.32 -22.46
CA MET A 246 17.68 -1.07 -22.43
C MET A 246 17.27 -0.64 -21.02
N LYS A 247 17.00 -1.61 -20.14
CA LYS A 247 16.63 -1.36 -18.74
C LYS A 247 17.84 -0.83 -17.95
N ASP A 248 19.04 -1.35 -18.20
CA ASP A 248 20.26 -0.88 -17.53
C ASP A 248 20.79 0.45 -18.12
N MET A 249 20.61 0.71 -19.42
CA MET A 249 20.82 2.05 -20.00
C MET A 249 19.91 3.12 -19.37
N VAL A 250 18.61 2.84 -19.25
CA VAL A 250 17.65 3.73 -18.57
C VAL A 250 18.02 3.93 -17.09
N LYS A 251 18.57 2.92 -16.42
CA LYS A 251 19.06 2.99 -15.04
C LYS A 251 20.34 3.83 -14.91
N ALA A 252 21.22 3.80 -15.92
CA ALA A 252 22.40 4.65 -16.03
C ALA A 252 22.08 6.10 -16.46
N GLY A 253 20.86 6.36 -16.93
CA GLY A 253 20.45 7.67 -17.46
C GLY A 253 20.91 7.95 -18.89
N LEU A 254 21.37 6.91 -19.60
CA LEU A 254 21.83 6.99 -20.99
C LEU A 254 20.65 6.92 -21.98
N PRO A 255 20.80 7.47 -23.20
CA PRO A 255 19.76 7.41 -24.23
C PRO A 255 19.47 5.97 -24.65
N ALA A 256 18.21 5.72 -25.01
CA ALA A 256 17.68 4.40 -25.33
C ALA A 256 18.03 3.98 -26.78
N ILE A 257 19.31 3.72 -27.04
CA ILE A 257 19.82 3.21 -28.33
C ILE A 257 19.57 1.70 -28.39
N THR A 258 19.00 1.21 -29.50
CA THR A 258 18.76 -0.22 -29.71
C THR A 258 20.07 -0.93 -30.10
N PRO A 259 20.59 -1.85 -29.27
CA PRO A 259 21.89 -2.48 -29.53
C PRO A 259 21.82 -3.52 -30.66
N GLU A 260 22.94 -3.66 -31.36
CA GLU A 260 23.16 -4.71 -32.36
C GLU A 260 23.34 -6.09 -31.70
N GLU A 261 23.22 -7.15 -32.52
CA GLU A 261 23.41 -8.51 -32.02
C GLU A 261 24.84 -8.77 -31.52
N LYS A 262 25.86 -8.21 -32.19
CA LYS A 262 27.27 -8.37 -31.80
C LYS A 262 27.53 -7.76 -30.42
N GLU A 263 27.08 -6.53 -30.21
CA GLU A 263 27.20 -5.83 -28.93
C GLU A 263 26.58 -6.63 -27.78
N LEU A 264 25.38 -7.21 -27.98
CA LEU A 264 24.68 -8.01 -26.97
C LEU A 264 25.39 -9.34 -26.62
N ILE A 265 26.20 -9.86 -27.53
CA ILE A 265 27.02 -11.06 -27.30
C ILE A 265 28.29 -10.66 -26.54
N GLU A 266 29.01 -9.64 -27.03
CA GLU A 266 30.26 -9.14 -26.44
C GLU A 266 30.08 -8.63 -25.00
N THR A 267 28.95 -7.97 -24.72
CA THR A 267 28.57 -7.50 -23.38
C THR A 267 27.92 -8.57 -22.49
N GLY A 268 27.76 -9.80 -22.96
CA GLY A 268 27.23 -10.94 -22.18
C GLY A 268 25.71 -10.99 -21.97
N TYR A 269 24.95 -9.94 -22.29
CA TYR A 269 23.48 -9.93 -22.12
C TYR A 269 22.77 -11.07 -22.85
N PHE A 270 23.32 -11.58 -23.96
CA PHE A 270 22.80 -12.74 -24.67
C PHE A 270 22.83 -14.02 -23.81
N GLU A 271 23.91 -14.27 -23.07
CA GLU A 271 24.03 -15.45 -22.20
C GLU A 271 23.15 -15.34 -20.96
N GLU A 272 23.08 -14.14 -20.36
CA GLU A 272 22.18 -13.88 -19.24
C GLU A 272 20.70 -14.06 -19.65
N ALA A 273 20.33 -13.58 -20.84
CA ALA A 273 18.98 -13.74 -21.38
C ALA A 273 18.63 -15.22 -21.59
N ARG A 274 19.58 -16.00 -22.15
CA ARG A 274 19.46 -17.45 -22.30
C ARG A 274 19.30 -18.14 -20.94
N ARG A 275 20.08 -17.73 -19.93
CA ARG A 275 19.99 -18.26 -18.55
C ARG A 275 18.63 -17.95 -17.91
N GLN A 276 18.14 -16.71 -18.00
CA GLN A 276 16.82 -16.32 -17.47
C GLN A 276 15.64 -17.01 -18.17
N LEU A 277 15.75 -17.31 -19.46
CA LEU A 277 14.72 -18.04 -20.21
C LEU A 277 14.74 -19.56 -19.93
N MET A 278 15.89 -20.12 -19.55
CA MET A 278 16.06 -21.51 -19.14
C MET A 278 15.73 -21.74 -17.66
N GLN A 279 15.87 -20.72 -16.81
CA GLN A 279 15.37 -20.72 -15.43
C GLN A 279 13.85 -20.92 -15.44
N SER A 280 13.41 -22.12 -15.06
CA SER A 280 12.00 -22.47 -14.99
C SER A 280 11.21 -21.51 -14.09
N GLU A 281 9.90 -21.37 -14.32
CA GLU A 281 9.03 -20.57 -13.44
C GLU A 281 9.12 -21.02 -11.96
N VAL A 282 9.51 -22.28 -11.69
CA VAL A 282 9.74 -22.82 -10.34
C VAL A 282 10.89 -22.11 -9.62
N THR A 283 11.98 -21.76 -10.33
CA THR A 283 13.09 -21.02 -9.71
C THR A 283 12.75 -19.54 -9.51
N GLN A 284 11.97 -18.93 -10.42
CA GLN A 284 11.49 -17.55 -10.25
C GLN A 284 10.51 -17.42 -9.06
N ILE A 285 9.61 -18.40 -8.88
CA ILE A 285 8.76 -18.50 -7.68
C ILE A 285 9.62 -18.61 -6.42
N SER A 286 10.68 -19.43 -6.44
CA SER A 286 11.60 -19.54 -5.30
C SER A 286 12.34 -18.22 -5.01
N GLU A 287 12.66 -17.40 -6.01
CA GLU A 287 13.26 -16.08 -5.81
C GLU A 287 12.27 -15.07 -5.22
N GLU A 288 11.01 -15.03 -5.68
CA GLU A 288 9.97 -14.18 -5.09
C GLU A 288 9.66 -14.60 -3.64
N GLU A 289 9.61 -15.90 -3.36
CA GLU A 289 9.46 -16.45 -2.01
C GLU A 289 10.66 -16.10 -1.11
N MET A 290 11.90 -16.23 -1.63
CA MET A 290 13.11 -15.84 -0.90
C MET A 290 13.20 -14.33 -0.64
N GLN A 291 12.73 -13.48 -1.58
CA GLN A 291 12.60 -12.04 -1.35
C GLN A 291 11.57 -11.72 -0.26
N TYR A 292 10.43 -12.42 -0.23
CA TYR A 292 9.44 -12.28 0.83
C TYR A 292 9.98 -12.73 2.20
N ILE A 293 10.71 -13.85 2.25
CA ILE A 293 11.38 -14.34 3.46
C ILE A 293 12.41 -13.31 3.98
N ARG A 294 13.27 -12.78 3.10
CA ARG A 294 14.22 -11.71 3.47
C ARG A 294 13.52 -10.46 4.02
N ALA A 295 12.46 -10.00 3.35
CA ALA A 295 11.69 -8.83 3.81
C ALA A 295 11.02 -9.07 5.18
N MET A 296 10.56 -10.29 5.46
CA MET A 296 10.04 -10.66 6.78
C MET A 296 11.14 -10.75 7.85
N ILE A 297 12.33 -11.24 7.52
CA ILE A 297 13.49 -11.24 8.43
C ILE A 297 13.86 -9.80 8.80
N GLU A 298 14.01 -8.91 7.81
CA GLU A 298 14.29 -7.49 8.06
C GLU A 298 13.21 -6.80 8.91
N GLU A 299 11.92 -7.09 8.68
CA GLU A 299 10.86 -6.54 9.54
C GLU A 299 10.92 -7.13 10.96
N LEU A 300 11.24 -8.42 11.15
CA LEU A 300 11.41 -9.05 12.47
C LEU A 300 12.59 -8.42 13.25
N GLU A 301 13.72 -8.19 12.59
CA GLU A 301 14.90 -7.53 13.17
C GLU A 301 14.58 -6.10 13.61
N LYS A 302 13.79 -5.35 12.82
CA LYS A 302 13.31 -3.99 13.18
C LYS A 302 12.42 -3.99 14.45
N TYR A 303 11.80 -5.11 14.80
CA TYR A 303 11.08 -5.29 16.08
C TYR A 303 11.93 -5.93 17.19
N GLY A 304 13.23 -6.18 16.97
CA GLY A 304 14.16 -6.71 17.97
C GLY A 304 14.16 -8.23 18.13
N TYR A 305 13.63 -8.97 17.15
CA TYR A 305 13.72 -10.44 17.10
C TYR A 305 14.93 -10.88 16.28
N GLU A 306 15.64 -11.90 16.76
CA GLU A 306 16.74 -12.53 16.03
C GLU A 306 16.24 -13.81 15.34
N VAL A 307 16.43 -13.90 14.02
CA VAL A 307 15.98 -15.05 13.22
C VAL A 307 17.17 -15.95 12.92
N ILE A 308 17.38 -16.96 13.78
CA ILE A 308 18.40 -17.97 13.55
C ILE A 308 17.82 -19.02 12.58
N PRO A 309 18.42 -19.25 11.40
CA PRO A 309 18.01 -20.35 10.52
C PRO A 309 18.25 -21.69 11.24
N ALA A 310 17.23 -22.55 11.27
CA ALA A 310 17.41 -23.91 11.74
C ALA A 310 18.34 -24.65 10.77
N LYS A 311 19.39 -25.28 11.30
CA LYS A 311 20.17 -26.30 10.60
C LYS A 311 19.37 -27.60 10.53
#